data_AF-A0A3R9L6G6-F1
#
_entry.id   AF-A0A3R9L6G6-F1
#
_cell.length_a   1.000
_cell.length_b   1.000
_cell.length_c   1.000
_cell.angle_alpha   90.00
_cell.angle_beta   90.00
_cell.angle_gamma   90.00
#
_symmetry.space_group_name_H-M   'P 1'
#
loop_
_entity.id
_entity.type
_entity.pdbx_description
1 polymer ?
#
loop_
_entity_poly.entity_id
_entity_poly.type
_entity_poly.pdbx_seq_one_letter_code
_entity_poly.pdbx_strand_id
1 'polypeptide(L)'
;MEKWTEIKSGFIPFGDYGIEINIDGDTLIAYLEDSEKFKFTFTKVWAFRSVYESLELIDSYWEQGLAKNRPLYLTNYIYEVENAEFGDLVASANIANKKLHHYKLMSTHFLVDVVSENDVKVEKV
;
A
#
# COMPACT_ATOMS: atom_id res chain seq x y z
N MET A 1 -12.27 -1.98 12.53
CA MET A 1 -12.68 -1.92 11.10
C MET A 1 -11.64 -1.06 10.42
N GLU A 2 -11.09 -1.54 9.29
CA GLU A 2 -10.01 -0.81 8.59
C GLU A 2 -10.47 0.60 8.22
N LYS A 3 -9.59 1.59 8.42
CA LYS A 3 -9.80 2.97 7.97
C LYS A 3 -8.73 3.31 6.96
N TRP A 4 -9.16 3.84 5.81
CA TRP A 4 -8.30 4.09 4.65
C TRP A 4 -8.23 5.59 4.36
N THR A 5 -7.02 6.11 4.23
CA THR A 5 -6.76 7.53 3.96
C THR A 5 -5.94 7.65 2.67
N GLU A 6 -6.49 8.35 1.68
CA GLU A 6 -5.82 8.57 0.39
C GLU A 6 -4.54 9.39 0.55
N ILE A 7 -3.43 8.90 -0.02
CA ILE A 7 -2.19 9.66 -0.12
C ILE A 7 -2.05 10.18 -1.56
N LYS A 8 -1.84 11.49 -1.72
CA LYS A 8 -1.74 12.14 -3.04
C LYS A 8 -2.88 11.77 -4.00
N SER A 9 -4.12 11.97 -3.56
CA SER A 9 -5.33 11.73 -4.38
C SER A 9 -5.23 12.40 -5.76
N GLY A 10 -5.54 11.65 -6.83
CA GLY A 10 -5.49 12.11 -8.22
C GLY A 10 -4.09 12.37 -8.80
N PHE A 11 -3.01 12.09 -8.06
CA PHE A 11 -1.64 12.30 -8.55
C PHE A 11 -1.22 11.29 -9.63
N ILE A 12 -1.71 10.05 -9.50
CA ILE A 12 -1.43 8.96 -10.44
C ILE A 12 -2.68 8.75 -11.28
N PRO A 13 -2.61 8.95 -12.61
CA PRO A 13 -3.75 8.71 -13.50
C PRO A 13 -4.23 7.26 -13.42
N PHE A 14 -5.51 7.04 -13.68
CA PHE A 14 -6.05 5.69 -13.83
C PHE A 14 -5.35 4.95 -14.98
N GLY A 15 -4.93 3.69 -14.76
CA GLY A 15 -4.14 2.91 -15.72
C GLY A 15 -3.79 1.52 -15.18
N ASP A 16 -3.29 0.66 -16.06
CA ASP A 16 -2.80 -0.67 -15.71
C ASP A 16 -1.30 -0.60 -15.45
N TYR A 17 -0.92 -0.41 -14.18
CA TYR A 17 0.49 -0.29 -13.79
C TYR A 17 1.05 -1.62 -13.32
N GLY A 18 2.23 -1.96 -13.80
CA GLY A 18 3.08 -2.96 -13.17
C GLY A 18 3.70 -2.42 -11.88
N ILE A 19 4.08 -3.33 -10.97
CA ILE A 19 4.80 -2.98 -9.75
C ILE A 19 6.19 -3.61 -9.71
N GLU A 20 7.21 -2.79 -9.44
CA GLU A 20 8.59 -3.23 -9.20
C GLU A 20 8.97 -2.87 -7.76
N ILE A 21 9.61 -3.79 -7.03
CA ILE A 21 10.04 -3.55 -5.63
C ILE A 21 11.54 -3.78 -5.53
N ASN A 22 12.24 -2.78 -5.01
CA ASN A 22 13.66 -2.82 -4.68
C ASN A 22 13.86 -2.58 -3.19
N ILE A 23 14.81 -3.31 -2.59
CA ILE A 23 15.09 -3.24 -1.15
C ILE A 23 16.57 -2.95 -0.97
N ASP A 24 16.86 -1.92 -0.17
CA ASP A 24 18.22 -1.54 0.23
C ASP A 24 18.24 -1.23 1.74
N GLY A 25 18.78 -2.17 2.52
CA GLY A 25 18.77 -2.09 3.98
C GLY A 25 17.36 -1.97 4.56
N ASP A 26 17.08 -0.85 5.24
CA ASP A 26 15.77 -0.54 5.83
C ASP A 26 14.89 0.34 4.91
N THR A 27 15.27 0.47 3.64
CA THR A 27 14.54 1.24 2.63
C THR A 27 13.90 0.30 1.62
N LEU A 28 12.61 0.52 1.35
CA LEU A 28 11.87 -0.11 0.26
C LEU A 28 11.53 0.95 -0.77
N ILE A 29 11.88 0.70 -2.02
CA ILE A 29 11.52 1.53 -3.16
C ILE A 29 10.58 0.71 -4.02
N ALA A 30 9.34 1.18 -4.18
CA ALA A 30 8.40 0.61 -5.13
C ALA A 30 8.23 1.55 -6.32
N TYR A 31 8.11 0.98 -7.51
CA TYR A 31 7.75 1.70 -8.72
C TYR A 31 6.42 1.19 -9.24
N LEU A 32 5.52 2.11 -9.58
CA LEU A 32 4.40 1.84 -10.48
C LEU A 32 4.80 2.31 -11.87
N GLU A 33 4.77 1.42 -12.84
CA GLU A 33 5.27 1.69 -14.19
C GLU A 33 4.35 1.12 -15.27
N ASP A 34 4.05 1.98 -16.23
CA ASP A 34 3.47 1.67 -17.54
C ASP A 34 4.07 2.66 -18.56
N SER A 35 3.28 3.58 -19.12
CA SER A 35 3.76 4.70 -19.94
C SER A 35 4.37 5.84 -19.12
N GLU A 36 4.01 5.91 -17.83
CA GLU A 36 4.59 6.81 -16.83
C GLU A 36 5.17 5.99 -15.67
N LYS A 37 6.19 6.52 -14.99
CA LYS A 37 6.83 5.88 -13.85
C LYS A 37 6.66 6.71 -12.59
N PHE A 38 6.15 6.09 -11.53
CA PHE A 38 5.95 6.71 -10.22
C PHE A 38 6.76 5.97 -9.17
N LYS A 39 7.50 6.71 -8.36
CA LYS A 39 8.37 6.18 -7.32
C LYS A 39 7.77 6.40 -5.94
N PHE A 40 7.77 5.35 -5.14
CA PHE A 40 7.40 5.35 -3.73
C PHE A 40 8.62 4.95 -2.91
N THR A 41 9.04 5.82 -2.00
CA THR A 41 10.18 5.55 -1.12
C THR A 41 9.69 5.46 0.31
N PHE A 42 9.85 4.27 0.90
CA PHE A 42 9.59 3.98 2.31
C PHE A 42 10.94 3.79 3.00
N THR A 43 11.15 4.46 4.13
CA THR A 43 12.41 4.38 4.89
C THR A 43 12.13 3.93 6.31
N LYS A 44 13.09 3.26 6.96
CA LYS A 44 12.87 2.61 8.26
C LYS A 44 11.70 1.62 8.18
N VAL A 45 11.73 0.75 7.19
CA VAL A 45 10.72 -0.30 6.96
C VAL A 45 10.91 -1.40 7.98
N TRP A 46 9.81 -1.75 8.66
CA TRP A 46 9.78 -2.82 9.66
C TRP A 46 9.32 -4.14 9.06
N ALA A 47 8.32 -4.07 8.19
CA ALA A 47 7.77 -5.22 7.50
C ALA A 47 7.12 -4.77 6.20
N PHE A 48 7.14 -5.65 5.22
CA PHE A 48 6.32 -5.50 4.02
C PHE A 48 5.88 -6.89 3.54
N ARG A 49 4.80 -6.93 2.78
CA ARG A 49 4.38 -8.12 2.03
C ARG A 49 3.75 -7.71 0.72
N SER A 50 3.91 -8.55 -0.30
CA SER A 50 3.16 -8.46 -1.55
C SER A 50 2.17 -9.61 -1.61
N VAL A 51 0.90 -9.29 -1.83
CA VAL A 51 -0.17 -10.27 -2.04
C VAL A 51 -0.64 -10.15 -3.48
N TYR A 52 -0.75 -11.29 -4.16
CA TYR A 52 -1.46 -11.34 -5.44
C TYR A 52 -2.95 -11.23 -5.13
N GLU A 53 -3.50 -10.03 -5.33
CA GLU A 53 -4.92 -9.74 -5.27
C GLU A 53 -5.30 -9.21 -6.66
N SER A 54 -5.70 -10.13 -7.55
CA SER A 54 -6.24 -9.74 -8.86
C SER A 54 -7.63 -9.10 -8.70
N LEU A 55 -8.02 -8.31 -9.70
CA LEU A 55 -9.36 -7.73 -9.84
C LEU A 55 -10.50 -8.72 -9.49
N GLU A 56 -10.42 -9.97 -9.95
CA GLU A 56 -11.44 -11.00 -9.70
C GLU A 56 -11.58 -11.40 -8.21
N LEU A 57 -10.49 -11.40 -7.45
CA LEU A 57 -10.54 -11.73 -6.02
C LEU A 57 -11.18 -10.60 -5.19
N ILE A 58 -11.04 -9.35 -5.64
CA ILE A 58 -11.50 -8.16 -4.93
C ILE A 58 -13.02 -7.99 -5.05
N ASP A 59 -13.61 -8.24 -6.22
CA ASP A 59 -15.07 -8.22 -6.41
C ASP A 59 -15.76 -9.23 -5.48
N SER A 60 -15.14 -10.39 -5.25
CA SER A 60 -15.67 -11.41 -4.33
C SER A 60 -15.69 -10.95 -2.86
N TYR A 61 -14.73 -10.12 -2.42
CA TYR A 61 -14.71 -9.56 -1.07
C TYR A 61 -15.76 -8.47 -0.86
N TRP A 62 -16.07 -7.71 -1.91
CA TRP A 62 -17.14 -6.71 -1.90
C TRP A 62 -18.52 -7.35 -1.81
N GLU A 63 -18.78 -8.39 -2.62
CA GLU A 63 -20.03 -9.14 -2.58
C GLU A 63 -20.29 -9.79 -1.21
N GLN A 64 -19.24 -10.23 -0.52
CA GLN A 64 -19.32 -10.82 0.82
C GLN A 64 -19.39 -9.78 1.94
N GLY A 65 -19.37 -8.48 1.61
CA GLY A 65 -19.39 -7.38 2.59
C GLY A 65 -18.11 -7.25 3.42
N LEU A 66 -17.06 -8.01 3.09
CA LEU A 66 -15.75 -7.98 3.75
C LEU A 66 -14.94 -6.76 3.34
N ALA A 67 -15.23 -6.18 2.17
CA ALA A 67 -14.57 -4.99 1.64
C ALA A 67 -15.42 -3.70 1.73
N LYS A 68 -16.54 -3.67 2.47
CA LYS A 68 -17.50 -2.53 2.50
C LYS A 68 -16.90 -1.14 2.78
N ASN A 69 -15.73 -1.06 3.41
CA ASN A 69 -15.06 0.19 3.75
C ASN A 69 -13.72 0.37 3.04
N ARG A 70 -13.35 -0.57 2.15
CA ARG A 70 -12.23 -0.36 1.24
C ARG A 70 -12.68 0.68 0.21
N PRO A 71 -11.79 1.57 -0.26
CA PRO A 71 -12.07 2.44 -1.39
C PRO A 71 -12.48 1.61 -2.61
N LEU A 72 -13.34 2.18 -3.48
CA LEU A 72 -13.58 1.62 -4.81
C LEU A 72 -12.23 1.47 -5.53
N TYR A 73 -12.08 0.39 -6.29
CA TYR A 73 -10.81 0.06 -6.92
C TYR A 73 -10.33 1.19 -7.85
N LEU A 74 -9.04 1.54 -7.76
CA LEU A 74 -8.33 2.56 -8.57
C LEU A 74 -8.81 4.02 -8.42
N THR A 75 -9.49 4.40 -7.32
CA THR A 75 -9.62 5.84 -7.02
C THR A 75 -8.28 6.46 -6.63
N ASN A 76 -7.39 5.65 -6.06
CA ASN A 76 -6.01 5.98 -5.77
C ASN A 76 -5.15 4.71 -5.73
N TYR A 77 -3.84 4.87 -5.81
CA TYR A 77 -2.89 3.75 -5.81
C TYR A 77 -2.16 3.60 -4.49
N ILE A 78 -2.21 4.61 -3.62
CA ILE A 78 -1.59 4.54 -2.30
C ILE A 78 -2.50 5.08 -1.21
N TYR A 79 -2.62 4.28 -0.16
CA TYR A 79 -3.40 4.61 1.03
C TYR A 79 -2.55 4.41 2.27
N GLU A 80 -2.76 5.27 3.26
CA GLU A 80 -2.42 4.97 4.65
C GLU A 80 -3.62 4.29 5.30
N VAL A 81 -3.38 3.21 6.04
CA VAL A 81 -4.43 2.36 6.60
C VAL A 81 -4.23 2.19 8.10
N GLU A 82 -5.33 2.29 8.85
CA GLU A 82 -5.38 2.07 10.30
C GLU A 82 -6.27 0.86 10.61
N ASN A 83 -5.97 0.15 11.71
CA ASN A 83 -6.73 -1.02 12.18
C ASN A 83 -6.84 -2.15 11.14
N ALA A 84 -5.75 -2.37 10.40
CA ALA A 84 -5.62 -3.46 9.45
C ALA A 84 -4.77 -4.57 10.05
N GLU A 85 -5.18 -5.82 9.84
CA GLU A 85 -4.60 -7.01 10.49
C GLU A 85 -3.07 -7.07 10.37
N PHE A 86 -2.53 -6.76 9.19
CA PHE A 86 -1.08 -6.76 8.98
C PHE A 86 -0.36 -5.66 9.78
N GLY A 87 -0.89 -4.43 9.76
CA GLY A 87 -0.35 -3.32 10.54
C GLY A 87 -0.42 -3.59 12.05
N ASP A 88 -1.54 -4.13 12.51
CA ASP A 88 -1.76 -4.48 13.92
C ASP A 88 -0.82 -5.60 14.38
N LEU A 89 -0.58 -6.61 13.53
CA LEU A 89 0.38 -7.67 13.78
C LEU A 89 1.80 -7.11 13.93
N VAL A 90 2.24 -6.25 13.00
CA VAL A 90 3.57 -5.63 13.06
C VAL A 90 3.70 -4.70 14.26
N ALA A 91 2.68 -3.92 14.57
CA ALA A 91 2.64 -3.05 15.75
C ALA A 91 2.69 -3.84 17.06
N SER A 92 2.08 -5.03 17.13
CA SER A 92 2.16 -5.89 18.31
C SER A 92 3.58 -6.37 18.63
N ALA A 93 4.45 -6.45 17.62
CA ALA A 93 5.86 -6.79 17.76
C ALA A 93 6.75 -5.56 18.08
N ASN A 94 6.18 -4.35 18.07
CA ASN A 94 6.90 -3.10 18.31
C ASN A 94 7.05 -2.80 19.80
N ILE A 95 8.01 -3.46 20.43
CA ILE A 95 8.35 -3.31 21.85
C ILE A 95 8.83 -1.87 22.18
N ALA A 96 9.40 -1.18 21.19
CA ALA A 96 9.90 0.19 21.35
C ALA A 96 8.79 1.26 21.33
N ASN A 97 7.54 0.87 21.10
CA ASN A 97 6.37 1.75 21.02
C ASN A 97 6.57 2.93 20.06
N LYS A 98 7.33 2.70 18.98
CA LYS A 98 7.51 3.72 17.93
C LYS A 98 6.21 3.95 17.19
N LYS A 99 5.97 5.17 16.73
CA LYS A 99 4.89 5.42 15.78
C LYS A 99 5.22 4.71 14.48
N LEU A 100 4.30 3.87 14.00
CA LEU A 100 4.39 3.18 12.73
C LEU A 100 3.26 3.64 11.82
N HIS A 101 3.58 3.72 10.54
CA HIS A 101 2.64 4.01 9.45
C HIS A 101 2.46 2.72 8.65
N HIS A 102 1.21 2.38 8.34
CA HIS A 102 0.88 1.24 7.48
C HIS A 102 0.32 1.75 6.17
N TYR A 103 1.02 1.45 5.08
CA TYR A 103 0.64 1.80 3.72
C TYR A 103 0.19 0.58 2.95
N LYS A 104 -0.78 0.80 2.07
CA LYS A 104 -1.21 -0.12 1.03
C LYS A 104 -0.99 0.54 -0.33
N LEU A 105 -0.03 0.00 -1.09
CA LEU A 105 0.24 0.36 -2.48
C LEU A 105 -0.42 -0.66 -3.39
N MET A 106 -1.22 -0.21 -4.33
CA MET A 106 -2.04 -1.04 -5.19
C MET A 106 -1.53 -0.97 -6.63
N SER A 107 -1.63 -2.09 -7.32
CA SER A 107 -1.50 -2.24 -8.77
C SER A 107 -2.63 -3.17 -9.24
N THR A 108 -2.77 -3.34 -10.56
CA THR A 108 -3.83 -4.19 -11.16
C THR A 108 -3.86 -5.62 -10.63
N HIS A 109 -2.71 -6.14 -10.23
CA HIS A 109 -2.54 -7.56 -9.87
C HIS A 109 -2.00 -7.79 -8.46
N PHE A 110 -1.50 -6.73 -7.80
CA PHE A 110 -0.83 -6.86 -6.52
C PHE A 110 -1.23 -5.75 -5.56
N LEU A 111 -1.41 -6.16 -4.31
CA LEU A 111 -1.43 -5.29 -3.16
C LEU A 111 -0.11 -5.42 -2.41
N VAL A 112 0.54 -4.30 -2.12
CA VAL A 112 1.77 -4.25 -1.32
C VAL A 112 1.46 -3.53 -0.01
N ASP A 113 1.50 -4.27 1.09
CA ASP A 113 1.46 -3.71 2.44
C ASP A 113 2.88 -3.34 2.87
N VAL A 114 3.07 -2.12 3.37
CA VAL A 114 4.36 -1.65 3.91
C VAL A 114 4.12 -1.00 5.27
N VAL A 115 4.89 -1.41 6.29
CA VAL A 115 4.90 -0.76 7.60
C VAL A 115 6.24 -0.08 7.82
N SER A 116 6.25 1.24 8.02
CA SER A 116 7.45 2.05 8.17
C SER A 116 7.34 3.09 9.29
N GLU A 117 8.48 3.54 9.83
CA GLU A 117 8.50 4.62 10.83
C GLU A 117 8.26 6.00 10.20
N ASN A 118 8.70 6.20 8.96
CA ASN A 118 8.62 7.48 8.27
C ASN A 118 7.49 7.50 7.25
N ASP A 119 7.04 8.73 6.93
CA ASP A 119 6.09 8.97 5.86
C ASP A 119 6.64 8.54 4.50
N VAL A 120 5.76 7.96 3.67
CA VAL A 120 6.08 7.62 2.28
C VAL A 120 6.35 8.87 1.46
N LYS A 121 7.42 8.85 0.67
CA LYS A 121 7.68 9.86 -0.38
C LYS A 121 7.18 9.35 -1.72
N VAL A 122 6.40 10.18 -2.42
CA VAL A 122 5.77 9.84 -3.70
C VAL A 122 6.19 10.84 -4.77
N GLU A 123 6.76 10.37 -5.86
CA GLU A 123 7.36 11.19 -6.92
C GLU A 123 7.01 10.64 -8.31
N LYS A 124 6.87 11.51 -9.31
CA LYS A 124 6.84 11.11 -10.73
C LYS A 124 8.27 11.17 -11.26
N VAL A 125 8.69 10.14 -11.99
CA VAL A 125 10.05 9.95 -12.52
C VAL A 125 10.10 10.37 -13.99
#